data_AF-A0AAE2HYT0-F1
#
_entry.id   AF-A0AAE2HYT0-F1
#
_cell.length_a   1.000
_cell.length_b   1.000
_cell.length_c   1.000
_cell.angle_alpha   90.00
_cell.angle_beta   90.00
_cell.angle_gamma   90.00
#
_symmetry.space_group_name_H-M   'P 1'
#
loop_
_entity.id
_entity.type
_entity.pdbx_description
1 polymer ?
#
loop_
_entity_poly.entity_id
_entity_poly.type
_entity_poly.pdbx_seq_one_letter_code
_entity_poly.pdbx_strand_id
1 'polypeptide(L)'
;MKQPGPAVTRTALAAVVATLCLVVAVVVDLPVTSVLFAVAGAGVAIGLIGSLRRYGQKSALRGAAVVVATVLLVGLPTVAVLADPETASDSHAADGDAVLEGGGDPSAALARALDRADRLVPGGSSSIRQISIDDDRETVRVLDPRTGREIASYRSGTSWSDSDPARTGERTVFTRADVAHLDLNAAAARVSAARQKIGYPEPTSSGGIEIGPRSVDDKVVARFGQSGGESIETDLHGRVADTVGAASLTEFLSVAERVLKDEGIDPDGAVLRSIAYKAVDEAAPWIGVAHPGVELELDGGGIYRIWVQPGRFPELSETDSASDPDGFSLTGLTGATMVRIRDDLVRRHRVAAYDRDAVGLKIGVAPGDDDPAADRLPVTVQMQVGPDAVGATGVYSPNGKFLREGRR
;
A
#
# COMPACT_ATOMS: atom_id res chain seq x y z
N MET A 1 30.46 -3.72 33.85
CA MET A 1 30.41 -4.07 32.41
C MET A 1 31.84 -4.24 31.91
N LYS A 2 32.23 -5.40 31.36
CA LYS A 2 33.59 -5.61 30.83
C LYS A 2 33.70 -4.91 29.46
N GLN A 3 34.70 -4.04 29.28
CA GLN A 3 34.96 -3.41 27.99
C GLN A 3 35.25 -4.50 26.93
N PRO A 4 34.63 -4.42 25.74
CA PRO A 4 34.88 -5.37 24.67
C PRO A 4 36.34 -5.30 24.23
N GLY A 5 36.96 -6.47 24.02
CA GLY A 5 38.34 -6.57 23.60
C GLY A 5 38.57 -5.94 22.21
N PRO A 6 39.80 -5.50 21.90
CA PRO A 6 40.11 -4.73 20.69
C PRO A 6 39.75 -5.42 19.37
N ALA A 7 39.64 -6.76 19.36
CA ALA A 7 39.17 -7.51 18.19
C ALA A 7 37.66 -7.35 17.93
N VAL A 8 36.84 -7.26 18.98
CA VAL A 8 35.39 -7.08 18.88
C VAL A 8 35.07 -5.66 18.39
N THR A 9 35.74 -4.66 18.96
CA THR A 9 35.56 -3.25 18.57
C THR A 9 35.92 -3.01 17.10
N ARG A 10 37.01 -3.62 16.60
CA ARG A 10 37.42 -3.49 15.19
C ARG A 10 36.48 -4.21 14.23
N THR A 11 35.93 -5.35 14.63
CA THR A 11 34.96 -6.10 13.81
C THR A 11 33.64 -5.34 13.70
N ALA A 12 33.16 -4.77 14.81
CA ALA A 12 31.98 -3.92 14.82
C ALA A 12 32.17 -2.66 13.97
N LEU A 13 33.32 -1.99 14.09
CA LEU A 13 33.63 -0.81 13.29
C LEU A 13 33.71 -1.13 11.79
N ALA A 14 34.32 -2.26 11.41
CA ALA A 14 34.38 -2.70 10.02
C ALA A 14 32.99 -2.97 9.43
N ALA A 15 32.10 -3.60 10.21
CA ALA A 15 30.73 -3.86 9.79
C ALA A 15 29.94 -2.55 9.59
N VAL A 16 30.02 -1.63 10.56
CA VAL A 16 29.32 -0.33 10.47
C VAL A 16 29.81 0.49 9.28
N VAL A 17 31.13 0.59 9.06
CA VAL A 17 31.69 1.36 7.94
C VAL A 17 31.32 0.73 6.59
N ALA A 18 31.38 -0.61 6.48
CA ALA A 18 30.97 -1.30 5.26
C ALA A 18 29.50 -1.07 4.92
N THR A 19 28.61 -1.16 5.91
CA THR A 19 27.17 -0.90 5.73
C THR A 19 26.92 0.57 5.36
N LEU A 20 27.58 1.52 6.02
CA LEU A 20 27.39 2.95 5.76
C LEU A 20 27.85 3.35 4.35
N CYS A 21 29.02 2.89 3.93
CA CYS A 21 29.54 3.17 2.58
C CYS A 21 28.65 2.55 1.49
N LEU A 22 28.05 1.39 1.76
CA LEU A 22 27.16 0.70 0.84
C LEU A 22 25.80 1.40 0.72
N VAL A 23 25.26 1.94 1.82
CA VAL A 23 24.06 2.79 1.79
C VAL A 23 24.32 4.12 1.05
N VAL A 24 25.44 4.78 1.33
CA VAL A 24 25.81 6.03 0.63
C VAL A 24 26.05 5.80 -0.85
N ALA A 25 26.62 4.66 -1.26
CA ALA A 25 26.81 4.34 -2.66
C ALA A 25 25.48 4.19 -3.42
N VAL A 26 24.39 3.79 -2.76
CA VAL A 26 23.05 3.67 -3.36
C VAL A 26 22.37 5.03 -3.48
N VAL A 27 22.62 5.96 -2.56
CA VAL A 27 21.94 7.27 -2.50
C VAL A 27 22.55 8.29 -3.48
N VAL A 28 23.75 8.05 -4.01
CA VAL A 28 24.45 9.01 -4.87
C VAL A 28 24.22 8.70 -6.35
N ASP A 29 23.51 9.60 -7.04
CA ASP A 29 23.14 9.50 -8.47
C ASP A 29 24.31 9.56 -9.47
N LEU A 30 25.54 9.81 -9.00
CA LEU A 30 26.71 9.89 -9.86
C LEU A 30 27.47 8.54 -9.86
N PRO A 31 27.52 7.82 -10.99
CA PRO A 31 28.03 6.44 -11.07
C PRO A 31 29.53 6.33 -10.72
N VAL A 32 30.30 7.39 -10.95
CA VAL A 32 31.73 7.43 -10.57
C VAL A 32 31.89 7.54 -9.05
N THR A 33 30.97 8.25 -8.39
CA THR A 33 31.02 8.51 -6.95
C THR A 33 30.51 7.32 -6.15
N SER A 34 29.48 6.61 -6.64
CA SER A 34 28.98 5.37 -6.03
C SER A 34 30.03 4.24 -6.01
N VAL A 35 30.73 4.06 -7.14
CA VAL A 35 31.84 3.09 -7.25
C VAL A 35 32.98 3.45 -6.29
N LEU A 36 33.32 4.73 -6.15
CA LEU A 36 34.35 5.18 -5.20
C LEU A 36 33.99 4.84 -3.75
N PHE A 37 32.74 5.04 -3.34
CA PHE A 37 32.28 4.71 -1.99
C PHE A 37 32.25 3.20 -1.74
N ALA A 38 31.81 2.40 -2.71
CA ALA A 38 31.83 0.94 -2.60
C ALA A 38 33.25 0.39 -2.47
N VAL A 39 34.19 0.91 -3.29
CA VAL A 39 35.62 0.51 -3.25
C VAL A 39 36.28 0.96 -1.95
N ALA A 40 35.98 2.17 -1.46
CA ALA A 40 36.50 2.66 -0.18
C ALA A 40 36.01 1.81 1.00
N GLY A 41 34.72 1.46 1.04
CA GLY A 41 34.13 0.59 2.06
C GLY A 41 34.76 -0.80 2.08
N ALA A 42 34.92 -1.42 0.90
CA ALA A 42 35.59 -2.71 0.76
C ALA A 42 37.07 -2.65 1.19
N GLY A 43 37.80 -1.61 0.79
CA GLY A 43 39.20 -1.40 1.15
C GLY A 43 39.41 -1.28 2.67
N VAL A 44 38.55 -0.53 3.36
CA VAL A 44 38.61 -0.37 4.82
C VAL A 44 38.26 -1.67 5.54
N ALA A 45 37.25 -2.41 5.07
CA ALA A 45 36.87 -3.71 5.64
C ALA A 45 38.01 -4.75 5.49
N ILE A 46 38.63 -4.82 4.31
CA ILE A 46 39.78 -5.71 4.04
C ILE A 46 40.98 -5.31 4.91
N GLY A 47 41.28 -4.03 5.05
CA GLY A 47 42.37 -3.54 5.91
C GLY A 47 42.17 -3.89 7.39
N LEU A 48 40.94 -3.74 7.89
CA LEU A 48 40.59 -4.08 9.28
C LEU A 48 40.64 -5.58 9.54
N ILE A 49 40.12 -6.41 8.62
CA ILE A 49 40.20 -7.89 8.71
C ILE A 49 41.65 -8.38 8.57
N GLY A 50 42.43 -7.77 7.67
CA GLY A 50 43.85 -8.05 7.50
C GLY A 50 44.65 -7.78 8.78
N SER A 51 44.30 -6.71 9.51
CA SER A 51 44.92 -6.38 10.81
C SER A 51 44.65 -7.43 11.90
N LEU A 52 43.55 -8.18 11.81
CA LEU A 52 43.19 -9.24 12.75
C LEU A 52 44.02 -10.52 12.58
N ARG A 53 44.73 -10.69 11.44
CA ARG A 53 45.67 -11.82 11.25
C ARG A 53 46.78 -11.85 12.31
N ARG A 54 47.14 -10.69 12.88
CA ARG A 54 48.11 -10.57 13.97
C ARG A 54 47.64 -11.20 15.30
N TYR A 55 46.35 -11.51 15.43
CA TYR A 55 45.73 -12.08 16.63
C TYR A 55 45.24 -13.52 16.41
N GLY A 56 45.72 -14.20 15.37
CA GLY A 56 45.42 -15.60 15.07
C GLY A 56 44.39 -15.79 13.94
N GLN A 57 44.62 -16.84 13.14
CA GLN A 57 43.89 -17.13 11.91
C GLN A 57 42.38 -17.35 12.12
N LYS A 58 41.99 -17.92 13.27
CA LYS A 58 40.58 -18.13 13.66
C LYS A 58 39.83 -16.81 13.92
N SER A 59 40.52 -15.77 14.37
CA SER A 59 39.96 -14.45 14.67
C SER A 59 39.63 -13.68 13.39
N ALA A 60 40.49 -13.79 12.37
CA ALA A 60 40.26 -13.20 11.06
C ALA A 60 39.10 -13.86 10.30
N LEU A 61 38.98 -15.20 10.37
CA LEU A 61 37.86 -15.95 9.79
C LEU A 61 36.51 -15.59 10.43
N ARG A 62 36.48 -15.47 11.76
CA ARG A 62 35.26 -15.03 12.48
C ARG A 62 34.89 -13.58 12.15
N GLY A 63 35.88 -12.68 12.06
CA GLY A 63 35.66 -11.30 11.64
C GLY A 63 35.10 -11.19 10.23
N ALA A 64 35.65 -11.95 9.28
CA ALA A 64 35.15 -11.99 7.90
C ALA A 64 33.72 -12.54 7.82
N ALA A 65 33.41 -13.62 8.55
CA ALA A 65 32.07 -14.18 8.59
C ALA A 65 31.02 -13.20 9.15
N VAL A 66 31.37 -12.43 10.19
CA VAL A 66 30.48 -11.42 10.76
C VAL A 66 30.25 -10.25 9.81
N VAL A 67 31.29 -9.77 9.13
CA VAL A 67 31.15 -8.68 8.14
C VAL A 67 30.30 -9.14 6.96
N VAL A 68 30.55 -10.33 6.42
CA VAL A 68 29.73 -10.90 5.33
C VAL A 68 28.28 -11.09 5.78
N ALA A 69 28.05 -11.66 6.98
CA ALA A 69 26.70 -11.84 7.50
C ALA A 69 25.98 -10.50 7.71
N THR A 70 26.68 -9.45 8.15
CA THR A 70 26.07 -8.13 8.39
C THR A 70 25.77 -7.41 7.07
N VAL A 71 26.63 -7.52 6.07
CA VAL A 71 26.36 -7.01 4.71
C VAL A 71 25.19 -7.76 4.08
N LEU A 72 25.10 -9.08 4.25
CA LEU A 72 23.97 -9.88 3.75
C LEU A 72 22.65 -9.60 4.48
N LEU A 73 22.69 -9.46 5.82
CA LEU A 73 21.48 -9.28 6.64
C LEU A 73 20.96 -7.84 6.65
N VAL A 74 21.85 -6.85 6.55
CA VAL A 74 21.48 -5.44 6.69
C VAL A 74 21.66 -4.69 5.38
N GLY A 75 22.76 -4.92 4.66
CA GLY A 75 23.11 -4.18 3.44
C GLY A 75 22.27 -4.54 2.23
N LEU A 76 22.12 -5.83 1.90
CA LEU A 76 21.29 -6.26 0.76
C LEU A 76 19.81 -5.85 0.86
N PRO A 77 19.12 -6.01 2.00
CA PRO A 77 17.73 -5.57 2.09
C PRO A 77 17.56 -4.05 2.10
N THR A 78 18.53 -3.27 2.60
CA THR A 78 18.46 -1.79 2.46
C THR A 78 18.76 -1.34 1.03
N VAL A 79 19.67 -1.99 0.30
CA VAL A 79 19.91 -1.71 -1.12
C VAL A 79 18.68 -2.05 -1.97
N ALA A 80 18.01 -3.17 -1.70
CA ALA A 80 16.81 -3.57 -2.44
C ALA A 80 15.61 -2.63 -2.18
N VAL A 81 15.60 -1.94 -1.03
CA VAL A 81 14.57 -0.95 -0.67
C VAL A 81 14.92 0.46 -1.17
N LEU A 82 16.20 0.77 -1.40
CA LEU A 82 16.69 2.09 -1.82
C LEU A 82 17.11 2.17 -3.29
N ALA A 83 17.33 1.05 -3.97
CA ALA A 83 17.63 1.04 -5.39
C ALA A 83 16.32 1.21 -6.18
N ASP A 84 16.13 2.41 -6.74
CA ASP A 84 15.21 2.61 -7.85
C ASP A 84 15.55 1.62 -8.99
N PRO A 85 14.55 0.98 -9.63
CA PRO A 85 14.77 -0.07 -10.61
C PRO A 85 15.18 0.48 -12.00
N GLU A 86 16.08 1.46 -12.06
CA GLU A 86 16.56 2.03 -13.34
C GLU A 86 17.98 1.58 -13.74
N THR A 87 18.69 0.77 -12.95
CA THR A 87 20.03 0.28 -13.33
C THR A 87 20.24 -1.20 -13.07
N ALA A 88 19.55 -2.03 -13.86
CA ALA A 88 19.95 -3.41 -14.11
C ALA A 88 19.62 -3.81 -15.57
N SER A 89 20.28 -3.18 -16.54
CA SER A 89 20.44 -3.75 -17.87
C SER A 89 21.67 -4.66 -17.86
N ASP A 90 21.46 -5.97 -17.74
CA ASP A 90 21.71 -6.90 -18.85
C ASP A 90 21.57 -8.37 -18.43
N SER A 91 20.87 -9.11 -19.31
CA SER A 91 20.87 -10.57 -19.47
C SER A 91 20.19 -11.42 -18.39
N HIS A 92 18.87 -11.60 -18.53
CA HIS A 92 18.28 -12.89 -18.91
C HIS A 92 16.82 -12.65 -19.28
N ALA A 93 16.48 -12.93 -20.54
CA ALA A 93 15.11 -13.06 -20.98
C ALA A 93 14.46 -14.18 -20.17
N ALA A 94 13.69 -13.81 -19.16
CA ALA A 94 12.62 -14.63 -18.65
C ALA A 94 11.36 -14.07 -19.30
N ASP A 95 10.72 -14.87 -20.14
CA ASP A 95 9.39 -14.62 -20.69
C ASP A 95 8.46 -14.13 -19.57
N GLY A 96 8.14 -12.83 -19.60
CA GLY A 96 7.11 -12.22 -18.77
C GLY A 96 5.77 -12.39 -19.45
N ASP A 97 5.29 -13.63 -19.49
CA ASP A 97 3.90 -13.94 -19.84
C ASP A 97 3.13 -14.10 -18.53
N ALA A 98 2.55 -12.99 -18.06
CA ALA A 98 1.55 -12.87 -17.00
C ALA A 98 1.43 -11.36 -16.70
N VAL A 99 0.44 -10.65 -17.25
CA VAL A 99 -0.86 -10.40 -16.58
C VAL A 99 -1.98 -10.17 -17.62
N LEU A 100 -1.72 -10.44 -18.90
CA LEU A 100 -2.70 -10.33 -19.99
C LEU A 100 -2.56 -11.53 -20.94
N GLU A 101 -2.82 -12.75 -20.47
CA GLU A 101 -3.02 -13.89 -21.36
C GLU A 101 -4.37 -13.73 -22.11
N GLY A 102 -4.43 -12.79 -23.07
CA GLY A 102 -5.62 -12.58 -23.89
C GLY A 102 -5.70 -11.23 -24.62
N GLY A 103 -5.16 -10.16 -24.04
CA GLY A 103 -5.25 -8.79 -24.56
C GLY A 103 -3.92 -8.26 -25.10
N GLY A 104 -3.95 -7.51 -26.20
CA GLY A 104 -2.74 -6.84 -26.73
C GLY A 104 -2.19 -5.77 -25.79
N ASP A 105 -0.99 -5.25 -26.07
CA ASP A 105 -0.28 -4.20 -25.31
C ASP A 105 -1.20 -3.04 -24.82
N PRO A 106 -1.47 -2.93 -23.50
CA PRO A 106 -2.25 -1.86 -22.88
C PRO A 106 -1.73 -0.46 -23.12
N SER A 107 -0.41 -0.24 -23.09
CA SER A 107 0.16 1.09 -23.31
C SER A 107 -0.10 1.53 -24.75
N ALA A 108 -0.02 0.59 -25.70
CA ALA A 108 -0.45 0.84 -27.07
C ALA A 108 -1.97 1.07 -27.19
N ALA A 109 -2.79 0.37 -26.40
CA ALA A 109 -4.24 0.59 -26.34
C ALA A 109 -4.59 2.00 -25.81
N LEU A 110 -3.92 2.45 -24.76
CA LEU A 110 -4.03 3.81 -24.22
C LEU A 110 -3.68 4.84 -25.30
N ALA A 111 -2.55 4.68 -25.98
CA ALA A 111 -2.16 5.58 -27.07
C ALA A 111 -3.23 5.67 -28.18
N ARG A 112 -3.80 4.53 -28.59
CA ARG A 112 -4.89 4.48 -29.58
C ARG A 112 -6.16 5.18 -29.08
N ALA A 113 -6.53 4.99 -27.82
CA ALA A 113 -7.69 5.63 -27.23
C ALA A 113 -7.52 7.16 -27.17
N LEU A 114 -6.33 7.64 -26.82
CA LEU A 114 -5.98 9.07 -26.83
C LEU A 114 -6.07 9.66 -28.24
N ASP A 115 -5.55 8.95 -29.25
CA ASP A 115 -5.66 9.37 -30.65
C ASP A 115 -7.11 9.37 -31.15
N ARG A 116 -7.93 8.44 -30.65
CA ARG A 116 -9.37 8.42 -30.96
C ARG A 116 -10.07 9.61 -30.32
N ALA A 117 -9.72 10.01 -29.09
CA ALA A 117 -10.33 11.15 -28.41
C ALA A 117 -10.29 12.43 -29.27
N ASP A 118 -9.15 12.73 -29.91
CA ASP A 118 -9.01 13.90 -30.80
C ASP A 118 -9.82 13.81 -32.09
N ARG A 119 -10.17 12.59 -32.52
CA ARG A 119 -11.02 12.37 -33.70
C ARG A 119 -12.51 12.47 -33.38
N LEU A 120 -12.91 12.23 -32.13
CA LEU A 120 -14.30 12.34 -31.69
C LEU A 120 -14.73 13.80 -31.55
N VAL A 121 -13.85 14.62 -30.97
CA VAL A 121 -14.08 16.05 -30.75
C VAL A 121 -12.78 16.79 -31.05
N PRO A 122 -12.81 17.94 -31.72
CA PRO A 122 -11.61 18.76 -31.89
C PRO A 122 -10.95 19.07 -30.54
N GLY A 123 -9.75 18.55 -30.31
CA GLY A 123 -9.02 18.67 -29.04
C GLY A 123 -9.53 17.75 -27.93
N GLY A 124 -10.28 16.69 -28.26
CA GLY A 124 -10.90 15.81 -27.26
C GLY A 124 -9.92 15.13 -26.29
N SER A 125 -8.64 15.01 -26.66
CA SER A 125 -7.61 14.53 -25.74
C SER A 125 -7.32 15.46 -24.56
N SER A 126 -7.86 16.69 -24.53
CA SER A 126 -7.78 17.59 -23.36
C SER A 126 -9.03 17.55 -22.47
N SER A 127 -10.00 16.68 -22.76
CA SER A 127 -11.26 16.60 -22.00
C SER A 127 -11.76 15.16 -21.90
N ILE A 128 -10.85 14.22 -21.64
CA ILE A 128 -11.14 12.79 -21.53
C ILE A 128 -11.82 12.55 -20.17
N ARG A 129 -12.96 11.86 -20.20
CA ARG A 129 -13.69 11.43 -19.01
C ARG A 129 -13.17 10.09 -18.52
N GLN A 130 -13.03 9.14 -19.45
CA GLN A 130 -12.75 7.76 -19.11
C GLN A 130 -12.12 7.04 -20.30
N ILE A 131 -11.16 6.17 -20.01
CA ILE A 131 -10.64 5.16 -20.94
C ILE A 131 -10.79 3.79 -20.25
N SER A 132 -11.37 2.81 -20.93
CA SER A 132 -11.44 1.41 -20.47
C SER A 132 -10.68 0.55 -21.47
N ILE A 133 -9.83 -0.35 -20.99
CA ILE A 133 -9.03 -1.27 -21.80
C ILE A 133 -9.27 -2.66 -21.24
N ASP A 134 -10.02 -3.46 -21.98
CA ASP A 134 -10.32 -4.86 -21.70
C ASP A 134 -9.72 -5.73 -22.81
N ASP A 135 -9.69 -7.05 -22.62
CA ASP A 135 -9.05 -8.00 -23.55
C ASP A 135 -9.55 -7.88 -25.01
N ASP A 136 -10.86 -7.65 -25.19
CA ASP A 136 -11.51 -7.60 -26.50
C ASP A 136 -12.06 -6.21 -26.87
N ARG A 137 -11.97 -5.25 -25.94
CA ARG A 137 -12.64 -3.94 -26.07
C ARG A 137 -11.82 -2.80 -25.49
N GLU A 138 -11.67 -1.74 -26.27
CA GLU A 138 -11.17 -0.45 -25.80
C GLU A 138 -12.32 0.56 -25.85
N THR A 139 -12.56 1.32 -24.79
CA THR A 139 -13.59 2.37 -24.75
C THR A 139 -12.95 3.70 -24.42
N VAL A 140 -13.34 4.77 -25.12
CA VAL A 140 -12.97 6.14 -24.79
C VAL A 140 -14.22 7.00 -24.68
N ARG A 141 -14.27 7.83 -23.64
CA ARG A 141 -15.33 8.80 -23.39
C ARG A 141 -14.73 10.19 -23.25
N VAL A 142 -15.25 11.13 -24.02
CA VAL A 142 -14.76 12.52 -24.07
C VAL A 142 -15.90 13.47 -23.74
N LEU A 143 -15.66 14.44 -22.87
CA LEU A 143 -16.59 15.55 -22.66
C LEU A 143 -16.37 16.60 -23.76
N ASP A 144 -17.39 16.90 -24.55
CA ASP A 144 -17.36 18.04 -25.46
C ASP A 144 -17.71 19.33 -24.69
N PRO A 145 -16.74 20.25 -24.47
CA PRO A 145 -16.98 21.46 -23.70
C PRO A 145 -17.94 22.44 -24.40
N ARG A 146 -18.15 22.31 -25.71
CA ARG A 146 -19.04 23.21 -26.46
C ARG A 146 -20.50 22.86 -26.27
N THR A 147 -20.80 21.58 -26.10
CA THR A 147 -22.18 21.07 -26.00
C THR A 147 -22.53 20.54 -24.61
N GLY A 148 -21.52 20.32 -23.75
CA GLY A 148 -21.69 19.70 -22.43
C GLY A 148 -22.08 18.22 -22.50
N ARG A 149 -21.95 17.59 -23.68
CA ARG A 149 -22.30 16.20 -23.94
C ARG A 149 -21.06 15.32 -23.83
N GLU A 150 -21.25 14.11 -23.32
CA GLU A 150 -20.25 13.06 -23.44
C GLU A 150 -20.37 12.42 -24.81
N ILE A 151 -19.23 12.14 -25.44
CA ILE A 151 -19.14 11.42 -26.70
C ILE A 151 -18.31 10.17 -26.44
N ALA A 152 -18.95 9.00 -26.58
CA ALA A 152 -18.33 7.71 -26.39
C ALA A 152 -18.04 7.02 -27.73
N SER A 153 -16.97 6.24 -27.78
CA SER A 153 -16.68 5.30 -28.86
C SER A 153 -15.94 4.11 -28.28
N TYR A 154 -16.21 2.92 -28.80
CA TYR A 154 -15.49 1.71 -28.43
C TYR A 154 -14.87 1.05 -29.64
N ARG A 155 -13.78 0.31 -29.45
CA ARG A 155 -13.11 -0.50 -30.46
C ARG A 155 -13.25 -1.95 -30.07
N SER A 156 -13.68 -2.78 -31.01
CA SER A 156 -13.64 -4.23 -30.93
C SER A 156 -12.90 -4.76 -32.17
N GLY A 157 -11.84 -5.54 -31.98
CA GLY A 157 -10.95 -5.94 -33.08
C GLY A 157 -10.17 -4.73 -33.64
N THR A 158 -10.35 -4.39 -34.91
CA THR A 158 -9.59 -3.30 -35.58
C THR A 158 -10.39 -2.02 -35.81
N SER A 159 -11.71 -2.03 -35.64
CA SER A 159 -12.60 -0.91 -35.97
C SER A 159 -13.17 -0.23 -34.73
N TRP A 160 -13.25 1.10 -34.77
CA TRP A 160 -14.01 1.89 -33.81
C TRP A 160 -15.49 1.91 -34.20
N SER A 161 -16.36 1.91 -33.20
CA SER A 161 -17.79 2.18 -33.33
C SER A 161 -18.03 3.63 -33.78
N ASP A 162 -19.23 3.87 -34.29
CA ASP A 162 -19.76 5.23 -34.41
C ASP A 162 -19.79 5.92 -33.04
N SER A 163 -19.72 7.24 -33.08
CA SER A 163 -19.77 8.09 -31.87
C SER A 163 -21.19 8.12 -31.30
N ASP A 164 -21.32 7.90 -30.00
CA ASP A 164 -22.60 7.96 -29.29
C ASP A 164 -22.62 9.17 -28.33
N PRO A 165 -23.34 10.26 -28.68
CA PRO A 165 -23.40 11.46 -27.85
C PRO A 165 -24.52 11.40 -26.80
N ALA A 166 -24.16 11.41 -25.52
CA ALA A 166 -25.09 11.40 -24.39
C ALA A 166 -25.02 12.69 -23.56
N ARG A 167 -26.09 13.03 -22.83
CA ARG A 167 -26.00 14.06 -21.78
C ARG A 167 -25.35 13.43 -20.54
N THR A 168 -24.39 14.12 -19.96
CA THR A 168 -23.81 13.76 -18.66
C THR A 168 -23.82 14.96 -17.72
N GLY A 169 -24.00 14.71 -16.42
CA GLY A 169 -23.82 15.69 -15.36
C GLY A 169 -22.37 15.77 -14.88
N GLU A 170 -21.54 14.79 -15.22
CA GLU A 170 -20.19 14.66 -14.73
C GLU A 170 -19.23 15.60 -15.50
N ARG A 171 -18.29 16.23 -14.78
CA ARG A 171 -17.47 17.34 -15.32
C ARG A 171 -15.96 17.16 -15.18
N THR A 172 -15.51 16.34 -14.23
CA THR A 172 -14.10 16.02 -14.02
C THR A 172 -13.48 15.36 -15.26
N VAL A 173 -12.36 15.86 -15.75
CA VAL A 173 -11.69 15.31 -16.94
C VAL A 173 -10.20 15.23 -16.68
N PHE A 174 -9.53 14.39 -17.47
CA PHE A 174 -8.08 14.38 -17.58
C PHE A 174 -7.66 14.58 -19.04
N THR A 175 -6.39 14.85 -19.24
CA THR A 175 -5.78 15.17 -20.53
C THR A 175 -4.76 14.12 -20.94
N ARG A 176 -4.40 14.10 -22.23
CA ARG A 176 -3.25 13.33 -22.74
C ARG A 176 -1.97 13.70 -22.00
N ALA A 177 -1.79 14.97 -21.62
CA ALA A 177 -0.59 15.40 -20.92
C ALA A 177 -0.52 14.79 -19.51
N ASP A 178 -1.65 14.64 -18.83
CA ASP A 178 -1.70 14.05 -17.48
C ASP A 178 -1.26 12.59 -17.46
N VAL A 179 -1.54 11.84 -18.54
CA VAL A 179 -1.17 10.41 -18.68
C VAL A 179 0.07 10.19 -19.55
N ALA A 180 0.82 11.24 -19.89
CA ALA A 180 1.96 11.13 -20.82
C ALA A 180 3.08 10.21 -20.31
N HIS A 181 3.19 10.06 -18.99
CA HIS A 181 4.17 9.21 -18.32
C HIS A 181 3.58 7.88 -17.82
N LEU A 182 2.31 7.60 -18.11
CA LEU A 182 1.64 6.39 -17.69
C LEU A 182 2.00 5.23 -18.63
N ASP A 183 2.93 4.37 -18.20
CA ASP A 183 3.16 3.07 -18.83
C ASP A 183 2.30 2.00 -18.14
N LEU A 184 1.22 1.59 -18.81
CA LEU A 184 0.29 0.60 -18.30
C LEU A 184 0.91 -0.80 -18.19
N ASN A 185 1.91 -1.15 -19.01
CA ASN A 185 2.62 -2.43 -18.89
C ASN A 185 3.43 -2.48 -17.59
N ALA A 186 4.22 -1.43 -17.35
CA ALA A 186 4.99 -1.33 -16.12
C ALA A 186 4.09 -1.22 -14.88
N ALA A 187 2.98 -0.47 -14.98
CA ALA A 187 1.97 -0.39 -13.93
C ALA A 187 1.33 -1.76 -13.65
N ALA A 188 0.97 -2.53 -14.67
CA ALA A 188 0.41 -3.88 -14.52
C ALA A 188 1.36 -4.82 -13.75
N ALA A 189 2.66 -4.76 -14.02
CA ALA A 189 3.66 -5.55 -13.26
C ALA A 189 3.70 -5.16 -11.78
N ARG A 190 3.68 -3.87 -11.46
CA ARG A 190 3.64 -3.38 -10.07
C ARG A 190 2.33 -3.75 -9.37
N VAL A 191 1.22 -3.68 -10.09
CA VAL A 191 -0.11 -4.09 -9.62
C VAL A 191 -0.12 -5.58 -9.29
N SER A 192 0.42 -6.44 -10.17
CA SER A 192 0.53 -7.87 -9.91
C SER A 192 1.33 -8.17 -8.64
N ALA A 193 2.49 -7.53 -8.47
CA ALA A 193 3.29 -7.66 -7.25
C ALA A 193 2.54 -7.20 -5.99
N ALA A 194 1.83 -6.06 -6.06
CA ALA A 194 0.99 -5.58 -4.98
C ALA A 194 -0.14 -6.57 -4.66
N ARG A 195 -0.77 -7.13 -5.69
CA ARG A 195 -1.86 -8.11 -5.56
C ARG A 195 -1.41 -9.37 -4.82
N GLN A 196 -0.26 -9.91 -5.23
CA GLN A 196 0.35 -11.06 -4.58
C GLN A 196 0.68 -10.76 -3.11
N LYS A 197 1.19 -9.56 -2.81
CA LYS A 197 1.49 -9.14 -1.44
C LYS A 197 0.23 -9.00 -0.58
N ILE A 198 -0.88 -8.52 -1.15
CA ILE A 198 -2.18 -8.41 -0.48
C ILE A 198 -2.80 -9.80 -0.26
N GLY A 199 -2.55 -10.75 -1.17
CA GLY A 199 -3.21 -12.06 -1.17
C GLY A 199 -4.56 -12.05 -1.90
N TYR A 200 -4.82 -11.06 -2.76
CA TYR A 200 -5.99 -11.07 -3.62
C TYR A 200 -5.87 -12.19 -4.69
N PRO A 201 -6.99 -12.81 -5.09
CA PRO A 201 -7.01 -13.83 -6.13
C PRO A 201 -6.49 -13.25 -7.45
N GLU A 202 -5.98 -14.10 -8.36
CA GLU A 202 -5.59 -13.66 -9.69
C GLU A 202 -6.77 -13.03 -10.45
N PRO A 203 -6.53 -12.07 -11.37
CA PRO A 203 -7.62 -11.49 -12.13
C PRO A 203 -8.24 -12.59 -12.97
N THR A 204 -9.57 -12.65 -13.01
CA THR A 204 -10.20 -13.33 -14.13
C THR A 204 -9.77 -12.61 -15.41
N SER A 205 -9.76 -13.29 -16.56
CA SER A 205 -9.44 -12.74 -17.89
C SER A 205 -10.37 -11.60 -18.36
N SER A 206 -11.15 -11.01 -17.45
CA SER A 206 -11.98 -9.83 -17.64
C SER A 206 -11.51 -8.65 -16.78
N GLY A 207 -10.34 -8.76 -16.13
CA GLY A 207 -9.76 -7.76 -15.25
C GLY A 207 -9.11 -6.63 -16.02
N GLY A 208 -9.90 -5.85 -16.76
CA GLY A 208 -9.42 -4.72 -17.55
C GLY A 208 -8.85 -3.57 -16.72
N ILE A 209 -8.43 -2.53 -17.44
CA ILE A 209 -7.85 -1.31 -16.91
C ILE A 209 -8.80 -0.16 -17.19
N GLU A 210 -9.23 0.54 -16.15
CA GLU A 210 -10.05 1.73 -16.29
C GLU A 210 -9.30 2.98 -15.79
N ILE A 211 -9.15 3.98 -16.65
CA ILE A 211 -8.56 5.27 -16.31
C ILE A 211 -9.66 6.32 -16.28
N GLY A 212 -9.86 6.96 -15.14
CA GLY A 212 -10.93 7.95 -14.97
C GLY A 212 -11.05 8.45 -13.54
N PRO A 213 -11.92 9.46 -13.31
CA PRO A 213 -12.21 9.97 -11.99
C PRO A 213 -12.95 8.91 -11.16
N ARG A 214 -12.58 8.78 -9.88
CA ARG A 214 -13.36 8.01 -8.91
C ARG A 214 -14.69 8.70 -8.64
N SER A 215 -15.75 7.92 -8.43
CA SER A 215 -17.08 8.46 -8.14
C SER A 215 -17.18 9.16 -6.77
N VAL A 216 -16.27 8.86 -5.85
CA VAL A 216 -16.32 9.32 -4.46
C VAL A 216 -15.68 10.70 -4.26
N ASP A 217 -14.59 11.00 -4.97
CA ASP A 217 -13.76 12.19 -4.74
C ASP A 217 -13.19 12.79 -6.02
N ASP A 218 -13.66 12.35 -7.19
CA ASP A 218 -13.21 12.84 -8.50
C ASP A 218 -11.72 12.65 -8.80
N LYS A 219 -10.96 11.96 -7.94
CA LYS A 219 -9.53 11.70 -8.17
C LYS A 219 -9.35 10.82 -9.40
N VAL A 220 -8.54 11.27 -10.35
CA VAL A 220 -8.25 10.50 -11.56
C VAL A 220 -7.17 9.46 -11.25
N VAL A 221 -7.49 8.20 -11.49
CA VAL A 221 -6.63 7.04 -11.23
C VAL A 221 -6.71 6.05 -12.39
N ALA A 222 -5.74 5.15 -12.50
CA ALA A 222 -5.88 3.93 -13.30
C ALA A 222 -6.22 2.77 -12.35
N ARG A 223 -7.35 2.12 -12.59
CA ARG A 223 -7.89 1.00 -11.79
C ARG A 223 -7.68 -0.29 -12.56
N PHE A 224 -7.01 -1.25 -11.93
CA PHE A 224 -6.74 -2.57 -12.49
C PHE A 224 -7.64 -3.58 -11.79
N GLY A 225 -8.42 -4.34 -12.57
CA GLY A 225 -9.40 -5.30 -12.07
C GLY A 225 -10.86 -4.86 -12.28
N GLN A 226 -11.80 -5.74 -11.96
CA GLN A 226 -13.21 -5.57 -12.33
C GLN A 226 -13.89 -4.43 -11.53
N SER A 227 -14.74 -3.67 -12.23
CA SER A 227 -15.69 -2.74 -11.60
C SER A 227 -16.60 -3.49 -10.62
N GLY A 228 -16.47 -3.20 -9.32
CA GLY A 228 -17.25 -3.82 -8.23
C GLY A 228 -16.53 -4.94 -7.47
N GLY A 229 -15.30 -5.29 -7.86
CA GLY A 229 -14.44 -6.24 -7.14
C GLY A 229 -13.22 -5.59 -6.49
N GLU A 230 -12.29 -6.42 -6.02
CA GLU A 230 -10.98 -6.02 -5.48
C GLU A 230 -10.12 -5.48 -6.62
N SER A 231 -9.97 -4.15 -6.66
CA SER A 231 -9.14 -3.45 -7.64
C SER A 231 -7.93 -2.82 -6.98
N ILE A 232 -6.87 -2.66 -7.77
CA ILE A 232 -5.66 -1.94 -7.35
C ILE A 232 -5.57 -0.67 -8.19
N GLU A 233 -5.29 0.45 -7.54
CA GLU A 233 -5.18 1.75 -8.17
C GLU A 233 -3.71 2.15 -8.35
N THR A 234 -3.43 2.76 -9.49
CA THR A 234 -2.21 3.54 -9.70
C THR A 234 -2.56 4.99 -10.00
N ASP A 235 -1.64 5.89 -9.67
CA ASP A 235 -1.74 7.27 -10.16
C ASP A 235 -1.44 7.34 -11.67
N LEU A 236 -1.52 8.54 -12.23
CA LEU A 236 -1.25 8.79 -13.65
C LEU A 236 0.25 8.69 -14.02
N HIS A 237 1.11 8.31 -13.07
CA HIS A 237 2.51 7.96 -13.29
C HIS A 237 2.77 6.45 -13.11
N GLY A 238 1.72 5.65 -12.92
CA GLY A 238 1.83 4.19 -12.75
C GLY A 238 2.37 3.76 -11.38
N ARG A 239 2.33 4.65 -10.37
CA ARG A 239 2.69 4.32 -8.99
C ARG A 239 1.48 3.74 -8.27
N VAL A 240 1.63 2.54 -7.72
CA VAL A 240 0.60 1.85 -6.92
C VAL A 240 0.39 2.61 -5.61
N ALA A 241 -0.86 2.64 -5.14
CA ALA A 241 -1.17 3.21 -3.83
C ALA A 241 -0.37 2.55 -2.70
N ASP A 242 0.25 3.36 -1.84
CA ASP A 242 1.04 2.90 -0.70
C ASP A 242 0.14 2.50 0.48
N THR A 243 -0.78 1.58 0.23
CA THR A 243 -1.81 1.11 1.17
C THR A 243 -1.86 -0.40 1.28
N VAL A 244 -0.97 -1.12 0.58
CA VAL A 244 -0.89 -2.60 0.61
C VAL A 244 -0.78 -3.14 2.05
N GLY A 245 -0.07 -2.46 2.94
CA GLY A 245 0.06 -2.85 4.35
C GLY A 245 -1.27 -2.84 5.12
N ALA A 246 -2.31 -2.17 4.61
CA ALA A 246 -3.65 -2.20 5.21
C ALA A 246 -4.31 -3.59 5.11
N ALA A 247 -3.75 -4.53 4.34
CA ALA A 247 -4.19 -5.92 4.32
C ALA A 247 -3.70 -6.74 5.52
N SER A 248 -2.74 -6.22 6.29
CA SER A 248 -2.04 -6.94 7.34
C SER A 248 -2.37 -6.39 8.73
N LEU A 249 -2.76 -7.28 9.63
CA LEU A 249 -2.99 -6.95 11.05
C LEU A 249 -1.75 -6.33 11.72
N THR A 250 -0.56 -6.60 11.20
CA THR A 250 0.69 -6.07 11.76
C THR A 250 1.01 -4.67 11.24
N GLU A 251 0.58 -4.33 10.01
CA GLU A 251 1.00 -3.12 9.31
C GLU A 251 -0.10 -2.04 9.21
N PHE A 252 -1.39 -2.39 9.36
CA PHE A 252 -2.49 -1.44 9.10
C PHE A 252 -2.42 -0.17 9.95
N LEU A 253 -1.94 -0.23 11.20
CA LEU A 253 -1.77 0.96 12.05
C LEU A 253 -0.65 1.88 11.55
N SER A 254 0.41 1.34 10.96
CA SER A 254 1.46 2.14 10.32
C SER A 254 0.97 2.79 9.04
N VAL A 255 0.09 2.11 8.29
CA VAL A 255 -0.60 2.73 7.14
C VAL A 255 -1.53 3.84 7.61
N ALA A 256 -2.32 3.62 8.66
CA ALA A 256 -3.20 4.65 9.23
C ALA A 256 -2.41 5.89 9.69
N GLU A 257 -1.30 5.71 10.40
CA GLU A 257 -0.44 6.81 10.84
C GLU A 257 0.08 7.64 9.67
N ARG A 258 0.55 6.98 8.61
CA ARG A 258 1.05 7.66 7.41
C ARG A 258 -0.06 8.42 6.70
N VAL A 259 -1.23 7.81 6.52
CA VAL A 259 -2.36 8.47 5.86
C VAL A 259 -2.83 9.71 6.64
N LEU A 260 -2.89 9.64 7.97
CA LEU A 260 -3.19 10.82 8.78
C LEU A 260 -2.15 11.94 8.54
N LYS A 261 -0.86 11.61 8.52
CA LYS A 261 0.21 12.57 8.27
C LYS A 261 0.14 13.19 6.87
N ASP A 262 -0.15 12.38 5.86
CA ASP A 262 -0.27 12.83 4.47
C ASP A 262 -1.43 13.85 4.31
N GLU A 263 -2.49 13.68 5.09
CA GLU A 263 -3.64 14.62 5.16
C GLU A 263 -3.45 15.76 6.18
N GLY A 264 -2.25 15.90 6.76
CA GLY A 264 -1.94 16.97 7.72
C GLY A 264 -2.61 16.82 9.09
N ILE A 265 -3.12 15.63 9.41
CA ILE A 265 -3.73 15.31 10.70
C ILE A 265 -2.65 14.75 11.63
N ASP A 266 -2.50 15.32 12.82
CA ASP A 266 -1.54 14.86 13.83
C ASP A 266 -1.98 13.52 14.43
N PRO A 267 -1.24 12.40 14.22
CA PRO A 267 -1.60 11.10 14.79
C PRO A 267 -1.52 11.03 16.32
N ASP A 268 -0.77 11.95 16.95
CA ASP A 268 -0.68 12.06 18.40
C ASP A 268 -1.81 12.95 18.98
N GLY A 269 -2.57 13.62 18.12
CA GLY A 269 -3.77 14.37 18.47
C GLY A 269 -4.93 13.45 18.88
N ALA A 270 -5.80 13.92 19.76
CA ALA A 270 -6.99 13.21 20.22
C ALA A 270 -8.16 13.30 19.21
N VAL A 271 -7.89 12.95 17.95
CA VAL A 271 -8.79 13.18 16.80
C VAL A 271 -9.52 11.93 16.32
N LEU A 272 -9.18 10.74 16.81
CA LEU A 272 -9.82 9.49 16.37
C LEU A 272 -11.01 9.16 17.24
N ARG A 273 -12.15 8.93 16.60
CA ARG A 273 -13.35 8.39 17.24
C ARG A 273 -13.37 6.86 17.19
N SER A 274 -12.95 6.28 16.07
CA SER A 274 -12.79 4.84 15.96
C SER A 274 -11.81 4.44 14.85
N ILE A 275 -11.25 3.24 14.97
CA ILE A 275 -10.47 2.58 13.92
C ILE A 275 -11.09 1.21 13.71
N ALA A 276 -11.65 0.95 12.54
CA ALA A 276 -12.16 -0.37 12.18
C ALA A 276 -11.21 -1.02 11.17
N TYR A 277 -10.92 -2.31 11.34
CA TYR A 277 -10.08 -3.07 10.43
C TYR A 277 -10.72 -4.43 10.13
N LYS A 278 -10.58 -4.85 8.88
CA LYS A 278 -10.97 -6.18 8.41
C LYS A 278 -9.87 -6.75 7.52
N ALA A 279 -9.45 -7.98 7.81
CA ALA A 279 -8.49 -8.72 6.99
C ALA A 279 -9.09 -9.05 5.61
N VAL A 280 -8.20 -9.35 4.65
CA VAL A 280 -8.58 -9.72 3.27
C VAL A 280 -9.24 -11.10 3.18
N ASP A 281 -9.05 -11.95 4.20
CA ASP A 281 -9.69 -13.25 4.27
C ASP A 281 -11.22 -13.14 4.20
N GLU A 282 -11.88 -13.87 3.30
CA GLU A 282 -13.33 -13.84 3.12
C GLU A 282 -14.10 -14.25 4.38
N ALA A 283 -13.50 -15.11 5.22
CA ALA A 283 -14.07 -15.50 6.51
C ALA A 283 -13.86 -14.44 7.60
N ALA A 284 -13.13 -13.35 7.32
CA ALA A 284 -12.90 -12.29 8.29
C ALA A 284 -14.23 -11.62 8.71
N PRO A 285 -14.46 -11.52 10.02
CA PRO A 285 -15.72 -11.01 10.55
C PRO A 285 -15.88 -9.52 10.32
N TRP A 286 -17.12 -9.05 10.21
CA TRP A 286 -17.42 -7.62 10.15
C TRP A 286 -17.57 -7.04 11.57
N ILE A 287 -16.59 -6.23 11.98
CA ILE A 287 -16.70 -5.37 13.17
C ILE A 287 -16.39 -3.93 12.77
N GLY A 288 -17.43 -3.09 12.72
CA GLY A 288 -17.31 -1.71 12.27
C GLY A 288 -17.24 -1.58 10.75
N VAL A 289 -16.32 -2.27 10.08
CA VAL A 289 -16.12 -2.16 8.62
C VAL A 289 -16.40 -3.44 7.84
N ALA A 290 -17.18 -3.32 6.76
CA ALA A 290 -17.66 -4.46 5.98
C ALA A 290 -16.63 -4.98 4.95
N HIS A 291 -15.75 -4.10 4.48
CA HIS A 291 -14.77 -4.37 3.43
C HIS A 291 -13.35 -4.52 4.00
N PRO A 292 -12.46 -5.27 3.34
CA PRO A 292 -11.06 -5.38 3.76
C PRO A 292 -10.34 -4.02 3.77
N GLY A 293 -9.49 -3.80 4.77
CA GLY A 293 -8.74 -2.56 4.95
C GLY A 293 -8.94 -1.93 6.32
N VAL A 294 -8.73 -0.62 6.40
CA VAL A 294 -8.88 0.17 7.63
C VAL A 294 -9.75 1.41 7.38
N GLU A 295 -10.72 1.62 8.25
CA GLU A 295 -11.54 2.83 8.32
C GLU A 295 -11.15 3.63 9.57
N LEU A 296 -10.89 4.92 9.39
CA LEU A 296 -10.65 5.88 10.45
C LEU A 296 -11.86 6.79 10.54
N GLU A 297 -12.58 6.76 11.65
CA GLU A 297 -13.56 7.78 11.98
C GLU A 297 -12.88 8.86 12.81
N LEU A 298 -12.97 10.09 12.35
CA LEU A 298 -12.34 11.25 12.96
C LEU A 298 -13.38 12.09 13.69
N ASP A 299 -12.93 12.78 14.72
CA ASP A 299 -13.67 13.79 15.44
C ASP A 299 -12.93 15.11 15.37
N GLY A 300 -13.70 16.18 15.18
CA GLY A 300 -13.18 17.51 14.88
C GLY A 300 -12.54 17.67 13.49
N GLY A 301 -12.42 18.92 13.05
CA GLY A 301 -11.84 19.25 11.74
C GLY A 301 -12.78 19.06 10.54
N GLY A 302 -12.23 19.24 9.34
CA GLY A 302 -12.99 19.18 8.08
C GLY A 302 -13.11 17.78 7.47
N ILE A 303 -12.36 16.79 7.96
CA ILE A 303 -12.42 15.39 7.50
C ILE A 303 -12.99 14.57 8.66
N TYR A 304 -14.12 13.92 8.47
CA TYR A 304 -14.76 13.09 9.51
C TYR A 304 -14.52 11.59 9.32
N ARG A 305 -14.04 11.17 8.13
CA ARG A 305 -13.75 9.78 7.84
C ARG A 305 -12.67 9.62 6.77
N ILE A 306 -11.80 8.65 6.97
CA ILE A 306 -10.82 8.20 5.97
C ILE A 306 -10.96 6.69 5.79
N TRP A 307 -11.23 6.26 4.56
CA TRP A 307 -11.30 4.85 4.18
C TRP A 307 -10.03 4.44 3.41
N VAL A 308 -9.38 3.37 3.85
CA VAL A 308 -8.15 2.84 3.26
C VAL A 308 -8.34 1.37 2.91
N GLN A 309 -8.66 1.12 1.65
CA GLN A 309 -8.68 -0.22 1.09
C GLN A 309 -7.26 -0.62 0.60
N PRO A 310 -6.81 -1.87 0.82
CA PRO A 310 -5.49 -2.30 0.38
C PRO A 310 -5.32 -2.16 -1.14
N GLY A 311 -4.26 -1.48 -1.57
CA GLY A 311 -3.95 -1.28 -2.98
C GLY A 311 -4.74 -0.16 -3.65
N ARG A 312 -5.57 0.60 -2.93
CA ARG A 312 -6.29 1.79 -3.45
C ARG A 312 -5.83 3.05 -2.73
N PHE A 313 -5.95 4.21 -3.38
CA PHE A 313 -5.65 5.48 -2.69
C PHE A 313 -6.70 5.74 -1.61
N PRO A 314 -6.35 6.36 -0.48
CA PRO A 314 -7.32 6.71 0.56
C PRO A 314 -8.51 7.49 -0.01
N GLU A 315 -9.71 7.22 0.52
CA GLU A 315 -10.93 7.95 0.23
C GLU A 315 -11.29 8.80 1.45
N LEU A 316 -11.45 10.11 1.23
CA LEU A 316 -11.74 11.07 2.29
C LEU A 316 -13.22 11.42 2.28
N SER A 317 -13.83 11.58 3.46
CA SER A 317 -15.16 12.18 3.59
C SER A 317 -15.08 13.45 4.42
N GLU A 318 -15.49 14.55 3.82
CA GLU A 318 -15.40 15.89 4.39
C GLU A 318 -16.72 16.36 5.00
N THR A 319 -16.62 17.27 5.96
CA THR A 319 -17.76 17.93 6.60
C THR A 319 -17.47 19.41 6.79
N ASP A 320 -18.50 20.24 6.62
CA ASP A 320 -18.42 21.68 6.90
C ASP A 320 -18.47 22.01 8.41
N SER A 321 -18.73 20.99 9.24
CA SER A 321 -18.91 21.16 10.68
C SER A 321 -17.61 20.86 11.42
N ALA A 322 -16.98 21.90 11.97
CA ALA A 322 -15.84 21.76 12.87
C ALA A 322 -16.32 21.81 14.33
N SER A 323 -16.18 20.71 15.05
CA SER A 323 -16.22 20.66 16.51
C SER A 323 -14.81 20.57 17.08
N ASP A 324 -14.65 20.92 18.35
CA ASP A 324 -13.43 20.59 19.08
C ASP A 324 -13.32 19.06 19.20
N PRO A 325 -12.14 18.46 18.95
CA PRO A 325 -11.98 17.01 18.97
C PRO A 325 -12.02 16.46 20.41
N ASP A 326 -12.83 15.41 20.63
CA ASP A 326 -12.91 14.66 21.90
C ASP A 326 -12.66 13.15 21.68
N GLY A 327 -11.73 12.83 20.78
CA GLY A 327 -11.35 11.48 20.44
C GLY A 327 -10.17 10.92 21.26
N PHE A 328 -9.47 9.97 20.64
CA PHE A 328 -8.21 9.41 21.12
C PHE A 328 -7.12 9.50 20.04
N SER A 329 -5.87 9.22 20.41
CA SER A 329 -4.73 9.27 19.49
C SER A 329 -4.27 7.87 19.06
N LEU A 330 -3.50 7.79 17.96
CA LEU A 330 -2.84 6.52 17.59
C LEU A 330 -1.75 6.11 18.58
N THR A 331 -1.29 7.05 19.41
CA THR A 331 -0.20 6.84 20.35
C THR A 331 -0.42 5.62 21.24
N GLY A 332 0.53 4.67 21.21
CA GLY A 332 0.50 3.46 22.04
C GLY A 332 -0.29 2.29 21.44
N LEU A 333 -1.00 2.48 20.33
CA LEU A 333 -1.53 1.39 19.52
C LEU A 333 -0.42 0.82 18.64
N THR A 334 -0.25 -0.50 18.65
CA THR A 334 0.80 -1.15 17.84
C THR A 334 0.27 -2.44 17.22
N GLY A 335 0.76 -2.77 16.01
CA GLY A 335 0.46 -4.05 15.36
C GLY A 335 0.86 -5.24 16.21
N ALA A 336 1.98 -5.14 16.96
CA ALA A 336 2.41 -6.17 17.91
C ALA A 336 1.38 -6.41 19.02
N THR A 337 0.69 -5.38 19.50
CA THR A 337 -0.42 -5.56 20.45
C THR A 337 -1.61 -6.25 19.79
N MET A 338 -1.99 -5.86 18.57
CA MET A 338 -3.10 -6.50 17.85
C MET A 338 -2.84 -7.99 17.60
N VAL A 339 -1.62 -8.35 17.20
CA VAL A 339 -1.18 -9.75 17.06
C VAL A 339 -1.28 -10.51 18.39
N ARG A 340 -0.87 -9.91 19.51
CA ARG A 340 -0.99 -10.55 20.84
C ARG A 340 -2.45 -10.78 21.23
N ILE A 341 -3.35 -9.86 20.91
CA ILE A 341 -4.79 -10.00 21.15
C ILE A 341 -5.36 -11.17 20.33
N ARG A 342 -5.08 -11.19 19.02
CA ARG A 342 -5.47 -12.31 18.13
C ARG A 342 -5.02 -13.66 18.68
N ASP A 343 -3.74 -13.75 19.05
CA ASP A 343 -3.14 -15.01 19.54
C ASP A 343 -3.70 -15.44 20.91
N ASP A 344 -4.18 -14.52 21.73
CA ASP A 344 -4.90 -14.82 22.97
C ASP A 344 -6.32 -15.35 22.67
N LEU A 345 -7.07 -14.71 21.77
CA LEU A 345 -8.39 -15.17 21.32
C LEU A 345 -8.33 -16.57 20.70
N VAL A 346 -7.39 -16.79 19.77
CA VAL A 346 -7.18 -18.10 19.13
C VAL A 346 -6.96 -19.20 20.17
N ARG A 347 -6.19 -18.91 21.23
CA ARG A 347 -5.89 -19.87 22.29
C ARG A 347 -7.08 -20.13 23.21
N ARG A 348 -7.81 -19.08 23.61
CA ARG A 348 -8.97 -19.17 24.51
C ARG A 348 -10.09 -19.99 23.88
N HIS A 349 -10.36 -19.75 22.61
CA HIS A 349 -11.50 -20.34 21.91
C HIS A 349 -11.12 -21.52 21.01
N ARG A 350 -9.84 -21.90 20.97
CA ARG A 350 -9.31 -23.00 20.15
C ARG A 350 -9.68 -22.85 18.67
N VAL A 351 -9.52 -21.62 18.15
CA VAL A 351 -9.76 -21.30 16.74
C VAL A 351 -8.87 -22.18 15.87
N ALA A 352 -9.43 -22.73 14.79
CA ALA A 352 -8.69 -23.59 13.89
C ALA A 352 -7.54 -22.82 13.24
N ALA A 353 -6.43 -23.52 12.94
CA ALA A 353 -5.23 -22.86 12.43
C ALA A 353 -5.47 -22.12 11.10
N TYR A 354 -6.38 -22.62 10.26
CA TYR A 354 -6.74 -22.00 8.98
C TYR A 354 -7.63 -20.76 9.13
N ASP A 355 -8.31 -20.57 10.26
CA ASP A 355 -9.16 -19.40 10.55
C ASP A 355 -8.41 -18.31 11.35
N ARG A 356 -7.13 -18.52 11.65
CA ARG A 356 -6.35 -17.66 12.54
C ARG A 356 -6.26 -16.22 12.06
N ASP A 357 -6.15 -16.03 10.74
CA ASP A 357 -5.91 -14.73 10.13
C ASP A 357 -7.20 -14.06 9.60
N ALA A 358 -8.34 -14.74 9.71
CA ALA A 358 -9.67 -14.18 9.53
C ALA A 358 -10.01 -13.26 10.71
N VAL A 359 -9.52 -12.02 10.67
CA VAL A 359 -9.60 -11.05 11.77
C VAL A 359 -10.40 -9.82 11.37
N GLY A 360 -11.34 -9.45 12.23
CA GLY A 360 -12.00 -8.16 12.23
C GLY A 360 -11.81 -7.50 13.60
N LEU A 361 -11.61 -6.19 13.64
CA LEU A 361 -11.46 -5.45 14.89
C LEU A 361 -12.01 -4.03 14.78
N LYS A 362 -12.40 -3.49 15.93
CA LYS A 362 -12.69 -2.07 16.12
C LYS A 362 -12.00 -1.55 17.37
N ILE A 363 -11.30 -0.44 17.23
CA ILE A 363 -10.67 0.31 18.31
C ILE A 363 -11.52 1.55 18.55
N GLY A 364 -11.85 1.84 19.80
CA GLY A 364 -12.74 2.94 20.20
C GLY A 364 -13.61 2.49 21.36
N VAL A 365 -14.86 2.92 21.40
CA VAL A 365 -15.80 2.52 22.45
C VAL A 365 -16.45 1.20 22.08
N ALA A 366 -16.20 0.14 22.85
CA ALA A 366 -16.86 -1.15 22.66
C ALA A 366 -18.34 -1.09 23.11
N PRO A 367 -19.23 -1.92 22.53
CA PRO A 367 -20.64 -1.95 22.92
C PRO A 367 -20.85 -2.20 24.42
N GLY A 368 -21.57 -1.29 25.08
CA GLY A 368 -21.85 -1.32 26.51
C GLY A 368 -20.78 -0.67 27.40
N ASP A 369 -19.76 -0.04 26.81
CA ASP A 369 -18.81 0.83 27.51
C ASP A 369 -19.14 2.33 27.29
N ASP A 370 -20.26 2.63 26.62
CA ASP A 370 -20.84 3.95 26.39
C ASP A 370 -21.63 4.42 27.62
N ASP A 371 -20.95 4.71 28.73
CA ASP A 371 -21.58 5.34 29.89
C ASP A 371 -21.63 6.87 29.69
N PRO A 372 -22.82 7.48 29.53
CA PRO A 372 -22.94 8.93 29.36
C PRO A 372 -22.56 9.74 30.62
N ALA A 373 -22.41 9.08 31.77
CA ALA A 373 -21.93 9.69 33.00
C ALA A 373 -20.40 9.55 33.20
N ALA A 374 -19.69 8.85 32.29
CA ALA A 374 -18.24 8.76 32.35
C ALA A 374 -17.60 10.03 31.79
N ASP A 375 -16.62 10.57 32.53
CA ASP A 375 -15.87 11.78 32.13
C ASP A 375 -15.04 11.60 30.85
N ARG A 376 -14.81 10.36 30.40
CA ARG A 376 -14.10 10.06 29.15
C ARG A 376 -14.54 8.71 28.57
N LEU A 377 -14.75 8.66 27.26
CA LEU A 377 -15.00 7.42 26.54
C LEU A 377 -13.80 6.46 26.66
N PRO A 378 -13.97 5.22 27.16
CA PRO A 378 -12.88 4.28 27.27
C PRO A 378 -12.48 3.78 25.88
N VAL A 379 -11.19 3.92 25.55
CA VAL A 379 -10.62 3.31 24.34
C VAL A 379 -10.37 1.84 24.61
N THR A 380 -11.07 0.98 23.90
CA THR A 380 -10.92 -0.48 23.95
C THR A 380 -10.68 -1.03 22.55
N VAL A 381 -10.26 -2.29 22.49
CA VAL A 381 -10.07 -3.05 21.26
C VAL A 381 -11.04 -4.22 21.29
N GLN A 382 -12.09 -4.15 20.49
CA GLN A 382 -12.96 -5.28 20.21
C GLN A 382 -12.37 -6.02 19.01
N MET A 383 -12.07 -7.31 19.17
CA MET A 383 -11.55 -8.15 18.10
C MET A 383 -12.34 -9.45 18.02
N GLN A 384 -12.54 -9.92 16.79
CA GLN A 384 -13.05 -11.25 16.50
C GLN A 384 -12.12 -11.98 15.55
N VAL A 385 -11.95 -13.27 15.81
CA VAL A 385 -11.13 -14.17 14.98
C VAL A 385 -11.99 -15.36 14.53
N GLY A 386 -11.91 -15.66 13.24
CA GLY A 386 -12.68 -16.68 12.55
C GLY A 386 -14.07 -16.20 12.08
N PRO A 387 -14.82 -17.08 11.38
CA PRO A 387 -16.05 -16.72 10.67
C PRO A 387 -17.18 -16.21 11.59
N ASP A 388 -17.98 -15.27 11.10
CA ASP A 388 -19.04 -14.56 11.85
C ASP A 388 -20.01 -15.46 12.63
N ALA A 389 -20.35 -16.64 12.10
CA ALA A 389 -21.28 -17.56 12.74
C ALA A 389 -20.72 -18.23 14.01
N VAL A 390 -19.40 -18.39 14.12
CA VAL A 390 -18.72 -19.19 15.17
C VAL A 390 -17.57 -18.40 15.85
N GLY A 391 -17.32 -17.17 15.41
CA GLY A 391 -16.14 -16.38 15.74
C GLY A 391 -15.95 -16.13 17.24
N ALA A 392 -14.67 -16.11 17.62
CA ALA A 392 -14.20 -15.83 18.97
C ALA A 392 -14.07 -14.32 19.17
N THR A 393 -14.95 -13.70 19.95
CA THR A 393 -14.99 -12.24 20.13
C THR A 393 -14.55 -11.86 21.54
N GLY A 394 -13.64 -10.90 21.67
CA GLY A 394 -13.21 -10.37 22.96
C GLY A 394 -12.99 -8.87 22.95
N VAL A 395 -13.09 -8.27 24.14
CA VAL A 395 -12.80 -6.86 24.39
C VAL A 395 -11.54 -6.77 25.24
N TYR A 396 -10.60 -5.95 24.77
CA TYR A 396 -9.28 -5.77 25.34
C TYR A 396 -9.02 -4.29 25.58
N SER A 397 -8.12 -3.97 26.50
CA SER A 397 -7.55 -2.63 26.61
C SER A 397 -6.54 -2.37 25.48
N PRO A 398 -6.16 -1.10 25.22
CA PRO A 398 -5.21 -0.74 24.14
C PRO A 398 -3.82 -1.38 24.28
N ASN A 399 -3.43 -1.79 25.50
CA ASN A 399 -2.17 -2.51 25.75
C ASN A 399 -2.28 -4.05 25.64
N GLY A 400 -3.48 -4.57 25.33
CA GLY A 400 -3.76 -5.98 25.08
C GLY A 400 -4.15 -6.80 26.31
N LYS A 401 -4.60 -6.18 27.41
CA LYS A 401 -5.16 -6.92 28.55
C LYS A 401 -6.62 -7.28 28.25
N PHE A 402 -6.95 -8.56 28.40
CA PHE A 402 -8.34 -9.03 28.30
C PHE A 402 -9.22 -8.37 29.36
N LEU A 403 -10.35 -7.81 28.94
CA LEU A 403 -11.32 -7.16 29.82
C LEU A 403 -12.55 -8.05 30.01
N ARG A 404 -13.16 -8.48 28.91
CA ARG A 404 -14.37 -9.30 28.89
C ARG A 404 -14.59 -9.98 27.55
N GLU A 405 -15.49 -10.95 27.54
CA GLU A 405 -16.04 -11.50 26.29
C GLU A 405 -16.75 -10.40 25.50
N GLY A 406 -16.59 -10.44 24.18
CA GLY A 406 -17.29 -9.53 23.29
C GLY A 406 -18.75 -9.93 23.12
N ARG A 407 -19.63 -8.93 22.97
CA ARG A 407 -20.96 -9.16 22.42
C ARG A 407 -20.86 -9.08 20.91
N ARG A 408 -21.60 -9.95 20.22
CA ARG A 408 -21.81 -9.83 18.77
C ARG A 408 -22.63 -8.59 18.46
#